data_AF-A0A6C0JY24-F1
#
_entry.id   AF-A0A6C0JY24-F1
#
_cell.length_a   1.000
_cell.length_b   1.000
_cell.length_c   1.000
_cell.angle_alpha   90.00
_cell.angle_beta   90.00
_cell.angle_gamma   90.00
#
_symmetry.space_group_name_H-M   'P 1'
#
loop_
_entity.id
_entity.type
_entity.pdbx_description
1 polymer ?
#
loop_
_entity_poly.entity_id
_entity_poly.type
_entity_poly.pdbx_seq_one_letter_code
_entity_poly.pdbx_strand_id
1 'polypeptide(L)'
;MEIQIPDWVTVVNYRTMNNEKKALAVDGNKVFQYEWMKEEVNEFYEAIYLQDIKETRDEAIGLVRTFQQFNGSKRVVALWKKVRRDVLLVFPTRKIFLEEFAKWHKKKLQKNQAIGVIPEDLIKIAKLKW
;
A
#
# COMPACT_ATOMS: atom_id res chain seq x y z
N MET A 1 -11.98 4.30 -15.03
CA MET A 1 -12.20 3.66 -13.72
C MET A 1 -12.44 4.78 -12.74
N GLU A 2 -13.62 4.84 -12.15
CA GLU A 2 -13.95 5.87 -11.16
C GLU A 2 -13.93 5.22 -9.79
N ILE A 3 -12.88 5.48 -9.01
CA ILE A 3 -12.79 5.07 -7.61
C ILE A 3 -13.32 6.24 -6.79
N GLN A 4 -14.39 6.02 -6.03
CA GLN A 4 -14.91 7.00 -5.10
C GLN A 4 -14.02 7.05 -3.85
N ILE A 5 -13.52 8.25 -3.52
CA ILE A 5 -12.73 8.45 -2.30
C ILE A 5 -13.66 8.39 -1.09
N PRO A 6 -13.41 7.50 -0.11
CA PRO A 6 -14.24 7.42 1.09
C PRO A 6 -14.05 8.61 2.04
N ASP A 7 -15.12 9.07 2.69
CA ASP A 7 -15.10 10.24 3.60
C ASP A 7 -14.16 10.10 4.82
N TRP A 8 -13.80 8.86 5.19
CA TRP A 8 -12.90 8.59 6.32
C TRP A 8 -11.41 8.70 5.98
N VAL A 9 -11.09 8.89 4.69
CA VAL A 9 -9.72 9.04 4.18
C VAL A 9 -9.32 10.51 4.22
N THR A 10 -8.05 10.77 4.51
CA THR A 10 -7.51 12.13 4.55
C THR A 10 -6.46 12.30 3.47
N VAL A 11 -6.71 13.15 2.48
CA VAL A 11 -5.80 13.38 1.33
C VAL A 11 -4.90 14.61 1.48
N VAL A 12 -4.92 15.27 2.64
CA VAL A 12 -4.05 16.42 2.96
C VAL A 12 -3.48 16.30 4.39
N ASN A 13 -2.24 16.74 4.61
CA ASN A 13 -1.61 16.84 5.95
C ASN A 13 -1.68 15.55 6.81
N TYR A 14 -1.62 14.38 6.19
CA TYR A 14 -1.82 13.10 6.88
C TYR A 14 -0.53 12.33 7.21
N ARG A 15 0.63 12.80 6.72
CA ARG A 15 1.91 12.11 6.88
C ARG A 15 2.39 12.22 8.33
N THR A 16 2.52 11.10 9.01
CA THR A 16 2.88 11.02 10.43
C THR A 16 3.98 9.99 10.73
N MET A 17 4.35 9.15 9.77
CA MET A 17 5.38 8.13 9.93
C MET A 17 6.79 8.67 9.70
N ASN A 18 7.61 8.61 10.74
CA ASN A 18 9.05 8.85 10.67
C ASN A 18 9.84 7.52 10.76
N ASN A 19 11.16 7.58 10.65
CA ASN A 19 12.01 6.38 10.66
C ASN A 19 11.89 5.59 11.98
N GLU A 20 11.76 6.27 13.12
CA GLU A 20 11.61 5.64 14.44
C GLU A 20 10.29 4.84 14.53
N LYS A 21 9.17 5.45 14.16
CA LYS A 21 7.87 4.77 14.11
C LYS A 21 7.88 3.59 13.14
N LYS A 22 8.55 3.72 11.99
CA LYS A 22 8.70 2.63 11.01
C LYS A 22 9.50 1.46 11.59
N ALA A 23 10.58 1.73 12.33
CA ALA A 23 11.33 0.69 13.05
C ALA A 23 10.46 0.00 14.11
N LEU A 24 9.77 0.77 14.96
CA LEU A 24 8.89 0.21 15.99
C LEU A 24 7.73 -0.62 15.39
N ALA A 25 7.20 -0.22 14.23
CA ALA A 25 6.19 -1.01 13.52
C ALA A 25 6.75 -2.36 13.04
N VAL A 26 7.99 -2.37 12.52
CA VAL A 26 8.70 -3.60 12.11
C VAL A 26 8.94 -4.51 13.32
N ASP A 27 9.31 -3.93 14.47
CA ASP A 27 9.54 -4.65 15.73
C ASP A 27 8.26 -5.16 16.41
N GLY A 28 7.10 -4.91 15.80
CA GLY A 28 5.82 -5.53 16.21
C GLY A 28 4.84 -4.58 16.90
N ASN A 29 5.16 -3.28 17.03
CA ASN A 29 4.26 -2.32 17.66
C ASN A 29 2.97 -2.12 16.82
N LYS A 30 1.86 -2.65 17.32
CA LYS A 30 0.57 -2.67 16.60
C LYS A 30 -0.03 -1.29 16.36
N VAL A 31 0.32 -0.29 17.16
CA VAL A 31 -0.13 1.09 16.98
C VAL A 31 0.53 1.68 15.74
N PHE A 32 1.85 1.58 15.63
CA PHE A 32 2.59 2.10 14.47
C PHE A 32 2.38 1.28 13.20
N GLN A 33 2.11 -0.02 13.31
CA GLN A 33 1.66 -0.82 12.15
C GLN A 33 0.33 -0.30 11.59
N TYR A 34 -0.61 0.06 12.46
CA TYR A 34 -1.89 0.64 12.05
C TYR A 34 -1.72 2.05 11.48
N GLU A 35 -0.90 2.87 12.12
CA GLU A 35 -0.60 4.24 11.66
C GLU A 35 0.03 4.22 10.27
N TRP A 36 1.01 3.34 10.03
CA TRP A 36 1.62 3.17 8.71
C TRP A 36 0.60 2.72 7.68
N MET A 37 -0.22 1.72 7.98
CA MET A 37 -1.30 1.30 7.07
C MET A 37 -2.27 2.44 6.75
N LYS A 38 -2.55 3.33 7.72
CA LYS A 38 -3.42 4.49 7.49
C LYS A 38 -2.76 5.52 6.58
N GLU A 39 -1.45 5.78 6.75
CA GLU A 39 -0.68 6.66 5.86
C GLU A 39 -0.70 6.14 4.41
N GLU A 40 -0.44 4.85 4.18
CA GLU A 40 -0.40 4.27 2.83
C GLU A 40 -1.80 4.24 2.17
N VAL A 41 -2.87 4.09 2.96
CA VAL A 41 -4.25 4.27 2.44
C VAL A 41 -4.46 5.70 1.97
N ASN A 42 -4.00 6.67 2.75
CA ASN A 42 -4.16 8.09 2.43
C ASN A 42 -3.32 8.49 1.20
N GLU A 43 -2.08 8.01 1.09
CA GLU A 43 -1.21 8.18 -0.09
C GLU A 43 -1.90 7.64 -1.36
N PHE A 44 -2.47 6.44 -1.27
CA PHE A 44 -3.19 5.81 -2.39
C PHE A 44 -4.38 6.66 -2.89
N TYR A 45 -5.23 7.16 -2.00
CA TYR A 45 -6.38 7.97 -2.41
C TYR A 45 -6.02 9.42 -2.73
N GLU A 46 -4.93 9.98 -2.16
CA GLU A 46 -4.39 11.27 -2.61
C GLU A 46 -3.95 11.17 -4.07
N ALA A 47 -3.25 10.11 -4.46
CA ALA A 47 -2.87 9.90 -5.85
C ALA A 47 -4.09 9.79 -6.79
N ILE A 48 -5.17 9.14 -6.35
CA ILE A 48 -6.45 9.09 -7.08
C ILE A 48 -7.07 10.49 -7.19
N TYR A 49 -7.09 11.26 -6.10
CA TYR A 49 -7.61 12.62 -6.07
C TYR A 49 -6.87 13.53 -7.06
N LEU A 50 -5.54 13.40 -7.12
CA LEU A 50 -4.67 14.13 -8.04
C LEU A 50 -4.71 13.59 -9.49
N GLN A 51 -5.46 12.51 -9.73
CA GLN A 51 -5.55 11.82 -11.02
C GLN A 51 -4.19 11.34 -11.56
N ASP A 52 -3.22 11.08 -10.67
CA ASP A 52 -1.91 10.55 -11.05
C ASP A 52 -1.96 9.02 -11.06
N ILE A 53 -2.17 8.45 -12.24
CA ILE A 53 -2.26 6.99 -12.40
C ILE A 53 -0.94 6.27 -12.08
N LYS A 54 0.22 6.93 -12.27
CA LYS A 54 1.52 6.33 -11.96
C LYS A 54 1.70 6.23 -10.45
N GLU A 55 1.42 7.33 -9.74
CA GLU A 55 1.51 7.35 -8.28
C GLU A 55 0.44 6.45 -7.66
N THR A 56 -0.77 6.41 -8.22
CA THR A 56 -1.85 5.52 -7.76
C THR A 56 -1.40 4.05 -7.78
N ARG A 57 -0.66 3.64 -8.82
CA ARG A 57 -0.12 2.28 -8.94
C ARG A 57 1.04 2.04 -7.99
N ASP A 58 1.95 2.99 -7.82
CA ASP A 58 3.06 2.87 -6.89
C ASP A 58 2.55 2.71 -5.44
N GLU A 59 1.62 3.57 -5.03
CA GLU A 59 1.04 3.54 -3.69
C GLU A 59 0.11 2.34 -3.48
N ALA A 60 -0.57 1.86 -4.52
CA ALA A 60 -1.28 0.59 -4.44
C ALA A 60 -0.35 -0.58 -4.11
N ILE A 61 0.86 -0.63 -4.68
CA ILE A 61 1.86 -1.67 -4.36
C ILE A 61 2.40 -1.48 -2.94
N GLY A 62 2.68 -0.24 -2.54
CA GLY A 62 3.06 0.12 -1.16
C GLY A 62 2.03 -0.39 -0.14
N LEU A 63 0.76 -0.14 -0.41
CA LEU A 63 -0.36 -0.56 0.41
C LEU A 63 -0.47 -2.10 0.50
N VAL A 64 -0.31 -2.82 -0.62
CA VAL A 64 -0.27 -4.30 -0.61
C VAL A 64 0.90 -4.82 0.23
N ARG A 65 2.09 -4.21 0.07
CA ARG A 65 3.28 -4.59 0.85
C ARG A 65 3.09 -4.33 2.34
N THR A 66 2.53 -3.18 2.73
CA THR A 66 2.25 -2.84 4.12
C THR A 66 1.27 -3.82 4.74
N PHE A 67 0.23 -4.21 3.99
CA PHE A 67 -0.66 -5.29 4.40
C PHE A 67 0.07 -6.63 4.54
N GLN A 68 0.91 -7.01 3.58
CA GLN A 68 1.69 -8.24 3.64
C GLN A 68 2.55 -8.31 4.90
N GLN A 69 3.26 -7.22 5.23
CA GLN A 69 4.17 -7.15 6.36
C GLN A 69 3.44 -7.21 7.72
N PHE A 70 2.24 -6.62 7.80
CA PHE A 70 1.53 -6.43 9.07
C PHE A 70 0.18 -7.15 9.15
N ASN A 71 -0.03 -8.20 8.36
CA ASN A 71 -1.30 -8.95 8.33
C ASN A 71 -1.68 -9.62 9.66
N GLY A 72 -0.75 -9.72 10.63
CA GLY A 72 -1.03 -10.15 12.00
C GLY A 72 -1.73 -9.08 12.87
N SER A 73 -1.81 -7.83 12.43
CA SER A 73 -2.55 -6.77 13.12
C SER A 73 -4.02 -6.74 12.68
N LYS A 74 -4.94 -6.99 13.62
CA LYS A 74 -6.40 -6.95 13.34
C LYS A 74 -6.84 -5.61 12.73
N ARG A 75 -6.24 -4.50 13.15
CA ARG A 75 -6.57 -3.15 12.65
C ARG A 75 -6.07 -2.93 11.22
N VAL A 76 -4.86 -3.42 10.89
CA VAL A 76 -4.33 -3.39 9.52
C VAL A 76 -5.21 -4.21 8.59
N VAL A 77 -5.57 -5.44 8.99
CA VAL A 77 -6.49 -6.31 8.24
C VAL A 77 -7.85 -5.64 8.01
N ALA A 78 -8.37 -4.94 9.02
CA ALA A 78 -9.64 -4.23 8.91
C ALA A 78 -9.58 -3.09 7.88
N LEU A 79 -8.50 -2.30 7.86
CA LEU A 79 -8.29 -1.27 6.83
C LEU A 79 -8.13 -1.88 5.44
N TRP A 80 -7.30 -2.91 5.29
CA TRP A 80 -7.11 -3.60 4.01
C TRP A 80 -8.45 -4.07 3.41
N LYS A 81 -9.33 -4.66 4.23
CA LYS A 81 -10.66 -5.12 3.77
C LYS A 81 -11.51 -4.00 3.17
N LYS A 82 -11.36 -2.75 3.63
CA LYS A 82 -12.09 -1.59 3.09
C LYS A 82 -11.56 -1.16 1.73
N VAL A 83 -10.24 -1.17 1.54
CA VAL A 83 -9.57 -0.59 0.36
C VAL A 83 -9.20 -1.61 -0.71
N ARG A 84 -9.15 -2.91 -0.39
CA ARG A 84 -8.65 -3.95 -1.30
C ARG A 84 -9.35 -3.95 -2.65
N ARG A 85 -10.65 -3.64 -2.72
CA ARG A 85 -11.40 -3.66 -3.97
C ARG A 85 -10.86 -2.62 -4.94
N ASP A 86 -10.58 -1.43 -4.44
CA ASP A 86 -10.06 -0.31 -5.23
C ASP A 86 -8.65 -0.62 -5.73
N VAL A 87 -7.80 -1.19 -4.87
CA VAL A 87 -6.46 -1.66 -5.26
C VAL A 87 -6.51 -2.69 -6.39
N LEU A 88 -7.48 -3.61 -6.38
CA LEU A 88 -7.63 -4.60 -7.45
C LEU A 88 -7.97 -3.96 -8.80
N LEU A 89 -8.74 -2.86 -8.81
CA LEU A 89 -9.15 -2.19 -10.04
C LEU A 89 -7.98 -1.46 -10.73
N VAL A 90 -6.97 -1.06 -9.97
CA VAL A 90 -5.81 -0.28 -10.44
C VAL A 90 -4.89 -1.10 -11.37
N PHE A 91 -4.93 -2.43 -11.24
CA PHE A 91 -4.11 -3.36 -12.03
C PHE A 91 -5.00 -4.22 -12.94
N PRO A 92 -5.32 -3.78 -14.17
CA PRO A 92 -6.22 -4.53 -15.04
C PRO A 92 -5.55 -5.77 -15.67
N THR A 93 -4.22 -5.88 -15.64
CA THR A 93 -3.50 -7.07 -16.15
C THR A 93 -2.28 -7.40 -15.29
N ARG A 94 -1.86 -8.67 -15.33
CA ARG A 94 -0.61 -9.12 -14.71
C ARG A 94 0.61 -8.33 -15.20
N LYS A 95 0.67 -8.02 -16.50
CA LYS A 95 1.79 -7.28 -17.11
C LYS A 95 1.95 -5.90 -16.47
N ILE A 96 0.86 -5.15 -16.31
CA ILE A 96 0.90 -3.82 -15.69
C ILE A 96 1.37 -3.90 -14.25
N PHE A 97 0.88 -4.87 -13.48
CA PHE A 97 1.34 -5.06 -12.09
C PHE A 97 2.85 -5.30 -12.02
N LEU A 98 3.39 -6.19 -12.85
CA LEU A 98 4.82 -6.52 -12.83
C LEU A 98 5.71 -5.34 -13.24
N GLU A 99 5.27 -4.55 -14.23
CA GLU A 99 6.01 -3.36 -14.67
C GLU A 99 6.08 -2.29 -13.56
N GLU A 100 4.98 -2.03 -12.85
CA GLU A 100 4.97 -1.08 -11.74
C GLU A 100 5.69 -1.63 -10.51
N PHE A 101 5.57 -2.94 -10.24
CA PHE A 101 6.32 -3.61 -9.19
C PHE A 101 7.82 -3.44 -9.39
N ALA A 102 8.34 -3.63 -10.60
CA ALA A 102 9.77 -3.47 -10.86
C ALA A 102 10.27 -2.05 -10.53
N LYS A 103 9.49 -1.02 -10.85
CA LYS A 103 9.81 0.38 -10.53
C LYS A 103 9.75 0.64 -9.03
N TRP A 104 8.65 0.25 -8.38
CA TRP A 104 8.45 0.38 -6.94
C TRP A 104 9.55 -0.35 -6.16
N HIS A 105 9.87 -1.58 -6.56
CA HIS A 105 10.88 -2.43 -5.91
C HIS A 105 12.25 -1.78 -5.98
N LYS A 106 12.66 -1.29 -7.16
CA LYS A 106 13.92 -0.53 -7.32
C LYS A 106 13.98 0.70 -6.41
N LYS A 107 12.89 1.47 -6.33
CA LYS A 107 12.78 2.67 -5.46
C LYS A 107 12.90 2.31 -3.97
N LYS A 108 12.22 1.27 -3.52
CA LYS A 108 12.10 0.91 -2.10
C LYS A 108 13.27 0.04 -1.59
N LEU A 109 14.01 -0.63 -2.49
CA LEU A 109 15.27 -1.30 -2.13
C LEU A 109 16.30 -0.31 -1.58
N GLN A 110 16.40 0.90 -2.14
CA GLN A 110 17.30 1.95 -1.64
C GLN A 110 16.96 2.41 -0.21
N LYS A 111 15.74 2.11 0.25
CA LYS A 111 15.22 2.43 1.59
C LYS A 111 15.18 1.20 2.50
N ASN A 112 15.73 0.06 2.08
CA ASN A 112 15.66 -1.24 2.78
C ASN A 112 14.23 -1.77 3.03
N GLN A 113 13.23 -1.28 2.29
CA GLN A 113 11.82 -1.63 2.50
C GLN A 113 11.32 -2.78 1.62
N ALA A 114 12.06 -3.10 0.55
CA ALA A 114 11.70 -4.13 -0.43
C ALA A 114 12.62 -5.37 -0.39
N ILE A 115 13.48 -5.50 0.63
CA ILE A 115 14.39 -6.64 0.75
C ILE A 115 13.58 -7.94 0.86
N GLY A 116 13.86 -8.90 -0.04
CA GLY A 116 13.20 -10.20 -0.08
C GLY A 116 11.75 -10.17 -0.55
N VAL A 117 11.25 -9.03 -1.05
CA VAL A 117 9.88 -8.93 -1.56
C VAL A 117 9.84 -9.43 -2.99
N ILE A 118 9.04 -10.47 -3.24
CA ILE A 118 8.79 -11.00 -4.59
C ILE A 118 7.37 -10.66 -5.07
N PRO A 119 7.16 -10.43 -6.37
CA PRO A 119 5.86 -10.00 -6.88
C PRO A 119 4.78 -11.08 -6.68
N GLU A 120 5.12 -12.36 -6.80
CA GLU A 120 4.19 -13.48 -6.64
C GLU A 120 3.52 -13.49 -5.25
N ASP A 121 4.26 -13.13 -4.20
CA ASP A 121 3.70 -13.05 -2.85
C ASP A 121 2.71 -11.90 -2.70
N LEU A 122 3.00 -10.75 -3.31
CA LEU A 122 2.09 -9.60 -3.33
C LEU A 122 0.81 -9.93 -4.12
N ILE A 123 0.94 -10.60 -5.26
CA ILE A 123 -0.19 -11.07 -6.07
C ILE A 123 -1.08 -12.00 -5.24
N LYS A 124 -0.47 -12.99 -4.58
CA LYS A 124 -1.17 -13.99 -3.78
C LYS A 124 -1.90 -13.36 -2.59
N ILE A 125 -1.23 -12.48 -1.85
CA ILE A 125 -1.82 -11.88 -0.64
C ILE A 125 -2.89 -10.82 -0.96
N ALA A 126 -2.70 -10.07 -2.05
CA ALA A 126 -3.71 -9.13 -2.54
C ALA A 126 -4.93 -9.82 -3.16
N LYS A 127 -4.78 -11.09 -3.55
CA LYS A 127 -5.75 -11.86 -4.35
C LYS A 127 -6.02 -11.16 -5.70
N LEU A 128 -4.97 -10.64 -6.31
CA LEU A 128 -5.04 -10.09 -7.66
C LEU A 128 -5.45 -11.20 -8.63
N LYS A 129 -6.55 -10.95 -9.35
CA LYS A 129 -7.09 -11.82 -10.38
C LYS A 129 -7.27 -10.98 -11.63
N TRP A 130 -6.75 -11.49 -12.73
CA TRP A 130 -6.86 -10.91 -14.05
C TRP A 130 -7.41 -11.99 -14.98
#